data_AF-A0A852M5P9-F1
#
_entry.id   AF-A0A852M5P9-F1
#
_cell.length_a   1.000
_cell.length_b   1.000
_cell.length_c   1.000
_cell.angle_alpha   90.00
_cell.angle_beta   90.00
_cell.angle_gamma   90.00
#
_symmetry.space_group_name_H-M   'P 1'
#
loop_
_entity.id
_entity.type
_entity.pdbx_description
1 polymer ?
#
loop_
_entity_poly.entity_id
_entity_poly.type
_entity_poly.pdbx_seq_one_letter_code
_entity_poly.pdbx_strand_id
1 'polypeptide(L)'
;LHALGLGGSALLLQPGLARRRLRAALRADPAPFVDVSAARRHPRLCGREEAEAIRGHLAALLGHLRATGACASTASQPSPSSPVVPAGWNLCTIFGVLLGYPVAYTFSVEEGDENCLAMTPLRVFTVQAACPRIKDGLVVQIYSFSVPESLCVELKEVLDAWCEELKEAFSAQSDFVDLCISSKVVSLPAVAL
;
A
#
# COMPACT_ATOMS: atom_id res chain seq x y z
N LEU A 1 -16.79 -4.55 -7.98
CA LEU A 1 -15.53 -3.85 -8.35
C LEU A 1 -15.86 -2.40 -8.63
N HIS A 2 -14.98 -1.45 -8.32
CA HIS A 2 -15.14 0.00 -8.53
C HIS A 2 -13.92 0.53 -9.29
N ALA A 3 -14.13 1.37 -10.29
CA ALA A 3 -13.05 2.01 -11.03
C ALA A 3 -12.82 3.42 -10.49
N LEU A 4 -11.69 3.64 -9.81
CA LEU A 4 -11.29 4.94 -9.29
C LEU A 4 -10.33 5.61 -10.28
N GLY A 5 -10.70 6.76 -10.82
CA GLY A 5 -9.80 7.60 -11.61
C GLY A 5 -8.98 8.51 -10.69
N LEU A 6 -7.66 8.47 -10.76
CA LEU A 6 -6.75 9.24 -9.91
C LEU A 6 -5.53 9.70 -10.71
N GLY A 7 -5.40 11.01 -10.97
CA GLY A 7 -4.20 11.58 -11.60
C GLY A 7 -3.83 10.96 -12.95
N GLY A 8 -4.82 10.65 -13.79
CA GLY A 8 -4.60 9.98 -15.08
C GLY A 8 -4.48 8.45 -15.01
N SER A 9 -4.41 7.88 -13.81
CA SER A 9 -4.45 6.42 -13.58
C SER A 9 -5.87 5.93 -13.28
N ALA A 10 -6.13 4.65 -13.57
CA ALA A 10 -7.38 3.97 -13.20
C ALA A 10 -7.10 2.77 -12.29
N LEU A 11 -7.63 2.80 -11.07
CA LEU A 11 -7.51 1.72 -10.10
C LEU A 11 -8.80 0.90 -10.03
N LEU A 12 -8.69 -0.41 -10.19
CA LEU A 12 -9.77 -1.35 -9.93
C LEU A 12 -9.73 -1.79 -8.48
N LEU A 13 -10.73 -1.37 -7.71
CA LEU A 13 -10.77 -1.58 -6.27
C LEU A 13 -12.00 -2.42 -5.87
N GLN A 14 -11.85 -3.22 -4.81
CA GLN A 14 -12.99 -3.69 -4.04
C GLN A 14 -13.30 -2.63 -2.97
N PRO A 15 -14.43 -1.90 -3.03
CA PRO A 15 -14.69 -0.77 -2.12
C PRO A 15 -14.71 -1.14 -0.64
N GLY A 16 -15.17 -2.34 -0.29
CA GLY A 16 -15.11 -2.83 1.09
C GLY A 16 -13.68 -2.92 1.62
N LEU A 17 -12.81 -3.59 0.85
CA LEU A 17 -11.39 -3.75 1.17
C LEU A 17 -10.65 -2.41 1.18
N ALA A 18 -10.84 -1.57 0.16
CA ALA A 18 -10.21 -0.24 0.08
C ALA A 18 -10.56 0.62 1.31
N ARG A 19 -11.85 0.67 1.68
CA ARG A 19 -12.30 1.40 2.89
C ARG A 19 -11.69 0.82 4.17
N ARG A 20 -11.52 -0.50 4.26
CA ARG A 20 -10.87 -1.15 5.42
C ARG A 20 -9.39 -0.74 5.51
N ARG A 21 -8.65 -0.83 4.40
CA ARG A 21 -7.23 -0.45 4.32
C ARG A 21 -7.01 1.02 4.66
N LEU A 22 -7.81 1.92 4.11
CA LEU A 22 -7.75 3.35 4.45
C LEU A 22 -8.00 3.60 5.94
N ARG A 23 -9.00 2.93 6.54
CA ARG A 23 -9.25 3.05 7.99
C ARG A 23 -8.12 2.50 8.84
N ALA A 24 -7.50 1.40 8.44
CA ALA A 24 -6.36 0.83 9.15
C ALA A 24 -5.18 1.81 9.14
N ALA A 25 -4.83 2.35 7.97
CA ALA A 25 -3.79 3.37 7.86
C ALA A 25 -4.10 4.62 8.70
N LEU A 26 -5.36 5.09 8.69
CA LEU A 26 -5.80 6.22 9.51
C LEU A 26 -5.75 5.98 11.02
N ARG A 27 -5.74 4.73 11.49
CA ARG A 27 -5.70 4.36 12.91
C ARG A 27 -4.33 3.90 13.40
N ALA A 28 -3.44 3.51 12.49
CA ALA A 28 -2.13 3.00 12.83
C ALA A 28 -1.31 4.04 13.60
N ASP A 29 -0.70 3.61 14.70
CA ASP A 29 0.21 4.41 15.54
C ASP A 29 1.41 3.52 15.92
N PRO A 30 2.66 3.90 15.57
CA PRO A 30 3.02 5.07 14.78
C PRO A 30 2.47 5.01 13.35
N ALA A 31 2.44 6.15 12.68
CA ALA A 31 2.02 6.22 11.28
C ALA A 31 2.98 5.38 10.40
N PRO A 32 2.47 4.46 9.57
CA PRO A 32 3.31 3.56 8.78
C PRO A 32 3.79 4.24 7.49
N PHE A 33 4.27 5.47 7.60
CA PHE A 33 4.73 6.28 6.48
C PHE A 33 6.23 6.51 6.59
N VAL A 34 6.94 6.23 5.50
CA VAL A 34 8.39 6.45 5.41
C VAL A 34 8.66 7.51 4.37
N ASP A 35 9.31 8.58 4.79
CA ASP A 35 9.78 9.63 3.89
C ASP A 35 11.08 9.21 3.23
N VAL A 36 11.04 9.14 1.89
CA VAL A 36 12.12 8.74 1.01
C VAL A 36 12.51 9.84 0.02
N SER A 37 12.14 11.10 0.29
CA SER A 37 12.41 12.25 -0.58
C SER A 37 13.89 12.34 -0.98
N ALA A 38 14.16 12.74 -2.22
CA ALA A 38 15.52 12.78 -2.79
C ALA A 38 16.48 13.70 -2.01
N ALA A 39 15.98 14.80 -1.44
CA ALA A 39 16.78 15.71 -0.61
C ALA A 39 17.32 15.08 0.69
N ARG A 40 16.82 13.89 1.07
CA ARG A 40 17.25 13.21 2.30
C ARG A 40 18.53 12.41 2.07
N ARG A 41 19.36 12.34 3.12
CA ARG A 41 20.51 11.43 3.17
C ARG A 41 20.12 9.98 3.42
N HIS A 42 19.06 9.76 4.20
CA HIS A 42 18.57 8.45 4.60
C HIS A 42 17.04 8.49 4.75
N PRO A 43 16.35 7.38 4.47
CA PRO A 43 14.91 7.28 4.69
C PRO A 43 14.59 7.37 6.19
N ARG A 44 13.43 7.94 6.53
CA ARG A 44 12.96 8.03 7.92
C ARG A 44 11.48 7.75 8.04
N LEU A 45 11.03 7.45 9.25
CA LEU A 45 9.61 7.56 9.57
C LEU A 45 9.16 9.02 9.48
N CYS A 46 7.97 9.25 8.91
CA CYS A 46 7.37 10.57 8.86
C CYS A 46 7.15 11.12 10.27
N GLY A 47 7.41 12.42 10.42
CA GLY A 47 7.02 13.17 11.62
C GLY A 47 5.50 13.30 11.74
N ARG A 48 5.04 13.80 12.88
CA ARG A 48 3.60 13.96 13.17
C ARG A 48 2.89 14.81 12.12
N GLU A 49 3.43 15.98 11.77
CA GLU A 49 2.81 16.89 10.81
C GLU A 49 2.73 16.28 9.40
N GLU A 50 3.81 15.65 8.95
CA GLU A 50 3.87 14.94 7.66
C GLU A 50 2.83 13.80 7.62
N ALA A 51 2.75 13.02 8.70
CA ALA A 51 1.77 11.95 8.82
C ALA A 51 0.32 12.47 8.82
N GLU A 52 0.03 13.57 9.52
CA GLU A 52 -1.31 14.18 9.53
C GLU A 52 -1.73 14.71 8.16
N ALA A 53 -0.81 15.31 7.40
CA ALA A 53 -1.10 15.72 6.03
C ALA A 53 -1.49 14.53 5.15
N ILE A 54 -0.74 13.42 5.24
CA ILE A 54 -1.05 12.17 4.52
C ILE A 54 -2.40 11.61 4.98
N ARG A 55 -2.67 11.59 6.29
CA ARG A 55 -3.98 11.16 6.83
C ARG A 55 -5.12 12.02 6.30
N GLY A 56 -4.92 13.33 6.13
CA GLY A 56 -5.89 14.22 5.49
C GLY A 56 -6.28 13.75 4.07
N HIS A 57 -5.29 13.41 3.25
CA HIS A 57 -5.54 12.87 1.90
C HIS A 57 -6.26 11.51 1.94
N LEU A 58 -5.83 10.60 2.82
CA LEU A 58 -6.49 9.29 2.99
C LEU A 58 -7.93 9.42 3.50
N ALA A 59 -8.20 10.38 4.39
CA ALA A 59 -9.53 10.67 4.90
C ALA A 59 -10.45 11.24 3.81
N ALA A 60 -9.93 12.15 2.97
CA ALA A 60 -10.66 12.67 1.82
C ALA A 60 -11.04 11.55 0.84
N LEU A 61 -10.09 10.66 0.51
CA LEU A 61 -10.35 9.49 -0.33
C LEU A 61 -11.38 8.53 0.31
N LEU A 62 -11.27 8.28 1.61
CA LEU A 62 -12.24 7.45 2.33
C LEU A 62 -13.65 8.07 2.29
N GLY A 63 -13.76 9.40 2.41
CA GLY A 63 -15.00 10.15 2.25
C GLY A 63 -15.60 9.96 0.86
N HIS A 64 -14.79 10.09 -0.18
CA HIS A 64 -15.19 9.87 -1.58
C HIS A 64 -15.73 8.46 -1.83
N LEU A 65 -15.02 7.43 -1.34
CA LEU A 65 -15.45 6.03 -1.49
C LEU A 65 -16.73 5.71 -0.71
N ARG A 66 -16.98 6.41 0.42
CA ARG A 66 -18.24 6.29 1.17
C ARG A 66 -19.40 6.92 0.41
N ALA A 67 -19.22 8.14 -0.10
CA ALA A 67 -20.24 8.85 -0.88
C ALA A 67 -20.64 8.05 -2.13
N THR A 68 -19.65 7.53 -2.86
CA THR A 68 -19.89 6.72 -4.06
C THR A 68 -20.68 5.43 -3.76
N GLY A 69 -20.39 4.79 -2.61
CA GLY A 69 -21.11 3.58 -2.18
C GLY A 69 -22.56 3.82 -1.75
N ALA A 70 -22.92 5.04 -1.33
CA ALA A 70 -24.29 5.39 -0.96
C ALA A 70 -25.17 5.68 -2.20
N CYS A 71 -24.58 6.23 -3.26
CA CYS A 71 -25.28 6.54 -4.51
C CYS A 71 -25.49 5.33 -5.45
N ALA A 72 -24.79 4.21 -5.23
CA ALA A 72 -24.85 3.02 -6.09
C ALA A 72 -26.12 2.16 -5.87
N SER A 73 -26.93 2.45 -4.85
CA SER A 73 -28.11 1.65 -4.48
C SER A 73 -29.32 1.84 -5.42
N THR A 74 -29.23 2.71 -6.43
CA THR A 74 -30.37 3.10 -7.27
C THR A 74 -30.19 2.93 -8.79
N ALA A 75 -29.05 2.42 -9.28
CA ALA A 75 -28.80 2.36 -10.72
C ALA A 75 -28.20 1.01 -11.19
N SER A 76 -28.86 0.41 -12.19
CA SER A 76 -28.46 -0.78 -12.96
C SER A 76 -27.33 -0.48 -13.99
N GLN A 77 -26.37 0.37 -13.62
CA GLN A 77 -25.30 0.83 -14.51
C GLN A 77 -24.01 0.02 -14.33
N PRO A 78 -23.16 -0.10 -15.38
CA PRO A 78 -21.84 -0.72 -15.29
C PRO A 78 -21.00 -0.03 -14.21
N SER A 79 -20.06 -0.78 -13.60
CA SER A 79 -19.32 -0.42 -12.38
C SER A 79 -19.04 1.10 -12.27
N PRO A 80 -19.44 1.77 -11.18
CA PRO A 80 -19.33 3.21 -11.09
C PRO A 80 -17.86 3.61 -11.26
N SER A 81 -17.55 4.38 -12.30
CA SER A 81 -16.27 5.06 -12.42
C SER A 81 -16.39 6.39 -11.72
N SER A 82 -15.52 6.70 -10.75
CA SER A 82 -15.50 8.02 -10.11
C SER A 82 -14.11 8.64 -10.16
N PRO A 83 -13.95 9.83 -10.75
CA PRO A 83 -12.68 10.56 -10.73
C PRO A 83 -12.50 11.26 -9.38
N VAL A 84 -11.25 11.36 -8.94
CA VAL A 84 -10.81 12.20 -7.82
C VAL A 84 -9.66 13.06 -8.33
N VAL A 85 -9.68 14.36 -7.98
CA VAL A 85 -8.59 15.29 -8.30
C VAL A 85 -7.56 15.23 -7.17
N PRO A 86 -6.35 14.67 -7.41
CA PRO A 86 -5.38 14.38 -6.35
C PRO A 86 -4.44 15.57 -6.10
N ALA A 87 -4.96 16.79 -5.97
CA ALA A 87 -4.12 17.98 -5.83
C ALA A 87 -3.24 17.87 -4.57
N GLY A 88 -1.91 17.84 -4.74
CA GLY A 88 -0.93 17.69 -3.66
C GLY A 88 -0.81 16.29 -3.07
N TRP A 89 -1.44 15.28 -3.66
CA TRP A 89 -1.37 13.91 -3.15
C TRP A 89 -0.14 13.21 -3.71
N ASN A 90 0.63 12.54 -2.84
CA ASN A 90 1.61 11.57 -3.28
C ASN A 90 0.88 10.27 -3.68
N LEU A 91 0.79 9.99 -4.99
CA LEU A 91 0.06 8.84 -5.51
C LEU A 91 0.68 7.51 -5.10
N CYS A 92 2.01 7.43 -4.99
CA CYS A 92 2.71 6.24 -4.49
C CYS A 92 2.28 5.91 -3.05
N THR A 93 2.16 6.91 -2.19
CA THR A 93 1.65 6.73 -0.81
C THR A 93 0.22 6.17 -0.83
N ILE A 94 -0.66 6.76 -1.64
CA ILE A 94 -2.06 6.32 -1.74
C ILE A 94 -2.14 4.89 -2.26
N PHE A 95 -1.37 4.55 -3.29
CA PHE A 95 -1.36 3.22 -3.89
C PHE A 95 -0.80 2.18 -2.91
N GLY A 96 0.28 2.47 -2.19
CA GLY A 96 0.81 1.57 -1.17
C GLY A 96 -0.24 1.22 -0.10
N VAL A 97 -0.98 2.22 0.40
CA VAL A 97 -2.07 1.99 1.35
C VAL A 97 -3.21 1.17 0.72
N LEU A 98 -3.63 1.49 -0.50
CA LEU A 98 -4.72 0.79 -1.18
C LEU A 98 -4.36 -0.65 -1.55
N LEU A 99 -3.09 -0.92 -1.87
CA LEU A 99 -2.54 -2.27 -2.09
C LEU A 99 -2.46 -3.08 -0.79
N GLY A 100 -2.48 -2.39 0.36
CA GLY A 100 -2.42 -3.00 1.68
C GLY A 100 -1.00 -3.39 2.08
N TYR A 101 0.00 -2.63 1.62
CA TYR A 101 1.34 -2.74 2.16
C TYR A 101 1.37 -2.29 3.62
N PRO A 102 2.20 -2.92 4.47
CA PRO A 102 2.31 -2.56 5.88
C PRO A 102 2.90 -1.17 6.08
N VAL A 103 3.67 -0.68 5.10
CA VAL A 103 4.35 0.60 5.10
C VAL A 103 4.17 1.24 3.74
N ALA A 104 3.87 2.55 3.70
CA ALA A 104 3.76 3.31 2.48
C ALA A 104 4.87 4.37 2.42
N TYR A 105 5.57 4.42 1.29
CA TYR A 105 6.57 5.45 1.05
C TYR A 105 5.90 6.75 0.62
N THR A 106 6.50 7.86 1.04
CA THR A 106 6.11 9.21 0.64
C THR A 106 7.34 10.00 0.27
N PHE A 107 7.17 10.97 -0.62
CA PHE A 107 8.20 11.90 -1.04
C PHE A 107 7.58 13.24 -1.45
N SER A 108 8.39 14.29 -1.52
CA SER A 108 7.96 15.59 -2.03
C SER A 108 7.62 15.49 -3.52
N VAL A 109 6.34 15.69 -3.87
CA VAL A 109 5.86 15.68 -5.27
C VAL A 109 6.46 16.84 -6.07
N GLU A 110 6.91 17.91 -5.41
CA GLU A 110 7.54 19.07 -6.04
C GLU A 110 8.99 18.80 -6.47
N GLU A 111 9.67 17.85 -5.83
CA GLU A 111 11.07 17.48 -6.11
C GLU A 111 11.19 16.44 -7.24
N GLY A 112 10.07 15.96 -7.77
CA GLY A 112 10.02 14.92 -8.81
C GLY A 112 9.92 13.50 -8.24
N ASP A 113 10.21 12.50 -9.08
CA ASP A 113 10.04 11.07 -8.76
C ASP A 113 11.33 10.41 -8.23
N GLU A 114 12.39 11.19 -7.98
CA GLU A 114 13.63 10.70 -7.39
C GLU A 114 13.47 10.39 -5.89
N ASN A 115 14.30 9.48 -5.36
CA ASN A 115 14.25 9.08 -3.97
C ASN A 115 15.65 8.78 -3.39
N CYS A 116 15.76 8.81 -2.07
CA CYS A 116 17.02 8.59 -1.35
C CYS A 116 17.39 7.11 -1.16
N LEU A 117 16.76 6.16 -1.87
CA LEU A 117 16.94 4.73 -1.61
C LEU A 117 18.10 4.10 -2.39
N ALA A 118 18.74 4.85 -3.28
CA ALA A 118 19.92 4.38 -4.01
C ALA A 118 21.01 3.91 -3.03
N MET A 119 21.49 2.68 -3.22
CA MET A 119 22.46 2.00 -2.36
C MET A 119 22.06 1.86 -0.88
N THR A 120 20.82 2.19 -0.52
CA THR A 120 20.29 1.96 0.83
C THR A 120 19.95 0.46 0.98
N PRO A 121 20.37 -0.20 2.07
CA PRO A 121 19.91 -1.56 2.36
C PRO A 121 18.40 -1.61 2.56
N LEU A 122 17.73 -2.43 1.76
CA LEU A 122 16.29 -2.63 1.79
C LEU A 122 15.97 -4.07 2.16
N ARG A 123 15.10 -4.27 3.15
CA ARG A 123 14.48 -5.56 3.42
C ARG A 123 13.32 -5.76 2.46
N VAL A 124 13.50 -6.65 1.50
CA VAL A 124 12.45 -7.05 0.56
C VAL A 124 11.68 -8.20 1.17
N PHE A 125 10.38 -8.00 1.35
CA PHE A 125 9.44 -9.03 1.74
C PHE A 125 8.76 -9.60 0.50
N THR A 126 8.74 -10.92 0.41
CA THR A 126 8.11 -11.66 -0.68
C THR A 126 7.07 -12.59 -0.09
N VAL A 127 5.85 -12.50 -0.61
CA VAL A 127 4.75 -13.41 -0.26
C VAL A 127 4.38 -14.23 -1.48
N GLN A 128 4.41 -15.53 -1.31
CA GLN A 128 4.04 -16.50 -2.34
C GLN A 128 2.96 -17.44 -1.82
N ALA A 129 2.11 -17.93 -2.72
CA ALA A 129 1.19 -19.03 -2.42
C ALA A 129 0.96 -19.86 -3.69
N ALA A 130 0.66 -21.13 -3.52
CA ALA A 130 0.27 -22.02 -4.60
C ALA A 130 -1.23 -21.87 -4.89
N CYS A 131 -1.62 -21.91 -6.16
CA CYS A 131 -3.02 -21.99 -6.56
C CYS A 131 -3.29 -23.38 -7.17
N PRO A 132 -3.84 -24.34 -6.40
CA PRO A 132 -4.02 -25.72 -6.86
C PRO A 132 -5.02 -25.85 -8.03
N ARG A 133 -5.87 -24.83 -8.21
CA ARG A 133 -6.90 -24.78 -9.26
C ARG A 133 -6.31 -24.44 -10.63
N ILE A 134 -5.08 -23.96 -10.68
CA ILE A 134 -4.35 -23.64 -11.91
C ILE A 134 -3.39 -24.80 -12.22
N LYS A 135 -3.22 -25.10 -13.52
CA LYS A 135 -2.37 -26.19 -14.01
C LYS A 135 -0.99 -26.16 -13.34
N ASP A 136 -0.52 -27.35 -12.97
CA ASP A 136 0.78 -27.60 -12.34
C ASP A 136 0.97 -26.95 -10.95
N GLY A 137 -0.12 -26.54 -10.28
CA GLY A 137 -0.06 -25.97 -8.93
C GLY A 137 0.71 -24.65 -8.90
N LEU A 138 0.40 -23.75 -9.84
CA LEU A 138 1.10 -22.49 -10.05
C LEU A 138 1.39 -21.76 -8.72
N VAL A 139 2.67 -21.53 -8.44
CA VAL A 139 3.11 -20.67 -7.33
C VAL A 139 3.15 -19.23 -7.83
N VAL A 140 2.33 -18.38 -7.23
CA VAL A 140 2.27 -16.95 -7.56
C VAL A 140 2.92 -16.11 -6.47
N GLN A 141 3.65 -15.07 -6.88
CA GLN A 141 4.08 -14.02 -5.99
C GLN A 141 2.95 -13.00 -5.84
N ILE A 142 2.38 -12.92 -4.64
CA ILE A 142 1.20 -12.11 -4.34
C ILE A 142 1.61 -10.73 -3.87
N TYR A 143 2.66 -10.66 -3.05
CA TYR A 143 3.25 -9.41 -2.61
C TYR A 143 4.75 -9.42 -2.83
N SER A 144 5.28 -8.27 -3.25
CA SER A 144 6.69 -7.94 -3.21
C SER A 144 6.81 -6.47 -2.88
N PHE A 145 7.29 -6.16 -1.69
CA PHE A 145 7.53 -4.79 -1.25
C PHE A 145 8.83 -4.73 -0.46
N SER A 146 9.36 -3.52 -0.29
CA SER A 146 10.56 -3.30 0.49
C SER A 146 10.29 -2.30 1.61
N VAL A 147 11.12 -2.38 2.65
CA VAL A 147 11.25 -1.35 3.69
C VAL A 147 12.75 -1.07 3.89
N PRO A 148 13.14 0.15 4.29
CA PRO A 148 14.53 0.40 4.66
C PRO A 148 14.93 -0.48 5.84
N GLU A 149 16.04 -1.21 5.70
CA GLU A 149 16.54 -2.13 6.73
C GLU A 149 16.78 -1.40 8.05
N SER A 150 17.22 -0.15 7.99
CA SER A 150 17.45 0.72 9.14
C SER A 150 16.20 1.03 9.96
N LEU A 151 15.00 0.83 9.40
CA LEU A 151 13.72 1.10 10.07
C LEU A 151 12.98 -0.18 10.46
N CYS A 152 13.56 -1.36 10.20
CA CYS A 152 12.88 -2.64 10.46
C CYS A 152 12.57 -2.85 11.95
N VAL A 153 13.38 -2.31 12.86
CA VAL A 153 13.16 -2.45 14.30
C VAL A 153 11.94 -1.62 14.72
N GLU A 154 11.90 -0.37 14.29
CA GLU A 154 10.81 0.57 14.57
C GLU A 154 9.49 0.14 13.92
N LEU A 155 9.56 -0.52 12.77
CA LEU A 155 8.40 -1.03 12.04
C LEU A 155 8.02 -2.47 12.41
N LYS A 156 8.73 -3.11 13.35
CA LYS A 156 8.59 -4.54 13.63
C LYS A 156 7.15 -4.92 13.97
N GLU A 157 6.50 -4.19 14.87
CA GLU A 157 5.14 -4.50 15.30
C GLU A 157 4.14 -4.41 14.14
N VAL A 158 4.28 -3.39 13.28
CA VAL A 158 3.43 -3.21 12.09
C VAL A 158 3.65 -4.32 11.07
N LEU A 159 4.91 -4.70 10.84
CA LEU A 159 5.27 -5.79 9.92
C LEU A 159 4.78 -7.15 10.42
N ASP A 160 4.94 -7.43 11.71
CA ASP A 160 4.47 -8.67 12.33
C ASP A 160 2.94 -8.76 12.28
N ALA A 161 2.24 -7.70 12.68
CA ALA A 161 0.77 -7.65 12.63
C ALA A 161 0.25 -7.87 11.21
N TRP A 162 0.87 -7.23 10.21
CA TRP A 162 0.53 -7.44 8.81
C TRP A 162 0.75 -8.89 8.35
N CYS A 163 1.85 -9.53 8.78
CA CYS A 163 2.11 -10.94 8.47
C CYS A 163 1.04 -11.86 9.06
N GLU A 164 0.62 -11.62 10.31
CA GLU A 164 -0.43 -12.42 10.95
C GLU A 164 -1.80 -12.19 10.31
N GLU A 165 -2.18 -10.95 10.02
CA GLU A 165 -3.41 -10.65 9.27
C GLU A 165 -3.43 -11.34 7.91
N LEU A 166 -2.28 -11.41 7.23
CA LEU A 166 -2.15 -12.09 5.94
C LEU A 166 -2.32 -13.60 6.09
N LYS A 167 -1.67 -14.22 7.09
CA LYS A 167 -1.85 -15.65 7.38
C LYS A 167 -3.30 -15.97 7.71
N GLU A 168 -3.95 -15.16 8.53
CA GLU A 168 -5.36 -15.32 8.88
C GLU A 168 -6.24 -15.23 7.62
N ALA A 169 -6.05 -14.19 6.79
CA ALA A 169 -6.80 -14.00 5.56
C ALA A 169 -6.64 -15.17 4.57
N PHE A 170 -5.43 -15.73 4.45
CA PHE A 170 -5.19 -16.90 3.62
C PHE A 170 -5.77 -18.18 4.23
N SER A 171 -5.79 -18.32 5.55
CA SER A 171 -6.43 -19.47 6.21
C SER A 171 -7.96 -19.50 6.05
N ALA A 172 -8.58 -18.35 5.82
CA ALA A 172 -10.03 -18.20 5.64
C ALA A 172 -10.52 -18.54 4.22
N GLN A 173 -9.63 -18.96 3.32
CA GLN A 173 -9.94 -19.30 1.93
C GLN A 173 -9.16 -20.54 1.48
N SER A 174 -9.57 -21.18 0.38
CA SER A 174 -8.96 -22.42 -0.14
C SER A 174 -8.47 -22.34 -1.59
N ASP A 175 -8.56 -21.17 -2.22
CA ASP A 175 -8.08 -20.91 -3.58
C ASP A 175 -6.55 -20.82 -3.65
N PHE A 176 -5.92 -20.29 -2.60
CA PHE A 176 -4.48 -20.20 -2.43
C PHE A 176 -4.03 -20.97 -1.17
N VAL A 177 -3.03 -21.83 -1.31
CA VAL A 177 -2.49 -22.67 -0.23
C VAL A 177 -0.97 -22.49 -0.13
N ASP A 178 -0.36 -23.11 0.88
CA ASP A 178 1.10 -23.09 1.10
C ASP A 178 1.67 -21.66 1.11
N LEU A 179 1.02 -20.77 1.86
CA LEU A 179 1.46 -19.39 2.04
C LEU A 179 2.90 -19.36 2.59
N CYS A 180 3.81 -18.76 1.84
CA CYS A 180 5.19 -18.55 2.23
C CYS A 180 5.46 -17.05 2.30
N ILE A 181 5.88 -16.57 3.48
CA ILE A 181 6.37 -15.21 3.68
C ILE A 181 7.88 -15.31 3.94
N SER A 182 8.67 -14.68 3.07
CA SER A 182 10.13 -14.65 3.20
C SER A 182 10.64 -13.22 3.10
N SER A 183 11.86 -12.98 3.58
CA SER A 183 12.51 -11.69 3.41
C SER A 183 14.02 -11.83 3.16
N LYS A 184 14.59 -10.85 2.45
CA LYS A 184 16.03 -10.74 2.21
C LYS A 184 16.45 -9.27 2.16
N VAL A 185 17.70 -9.00 2.53
CA VAL A 185 18.27 -7.65 2.41
C VAL A 185 18.96 -7.51 1.07
N VAL A 186 18.69 -6.41 0.36
CA VAL A 186 19.32 -6.06 -0.92
C VAL A 186 19.75 -4.60 -0.92
N SER A 187 20.76 -4.27 -1.73
CA SER A 187 21.14 -2.90 -2.04
C SER A 187 21.17 -2.76 -3.55
N LEU A 188 20.41 -1.79 -4.07
CA LEU A 188 20.25 -1.57 -5.51
C LEU A 188 20.74 -0.17 -5.88
N PRO A 189 21.34 0.01 -7.07
CA PRO A 189 21.84 1.30 -7.51
C PRO A 189 20.70 2.32 -7.75
N ALA A 190 19.50 1.84 -8.05
CA ALA A 190 18.30 2.64 -8.22
C ALA A 190 17.07 1.84 -7.76
N VAL A 191 16.06 2.56 -7.25
CA VAL A 191 14.80 1.98 -6.77
C VAL A 191 13.66 2.79 -7.36
N ALA A 192 12.76 2.13 -8.08
CA ALA A 192 11.55 2.74 -8.62
C ALA A 192 10.38 2.53 -7.64
N LEU A 193 9.48 3.51 -7.58
CA LEU A 193 8.33 3.57 -6.67
C LEU A 193 7.00 3.53 -7.42
#